data_AF-A0AAU8AQC6-F1
#
_entry.id   AF-A0AAU8AQC6-F1
#
_cell.length_a   1.000
_cell.length_b   1.000
_cell.length_c   1.000
_cell.angle_alpha   90.00
_cell.angle_beta   90.00
_cell.angle_gamma   90.00
#
_symmetry.space_group_name_H-M   'P 1'
#
loop_
_entity.id
_entity.type
_entity.pdbx_description
1 polymer ?
#
loop_
_entity_poly.entity_id
_entity_poly.type
_entity_poly.pdbx_seq_one_letter_code
_entity_poly.pdbx_strand_id
1 'polypeptide(L)'
;MALPEMGFGLRFHAALTAILPVQVAILIARGECRHPLVMADSLELAPALPLGDVLVEELPLELPYGTMVVMLPVALANFSTLLGETVGEALLLAQSLGGVPMEHETDALYIMAHAAMRRAAALGLEGHEVDPQAFCRGLGKCLARQWLAERRPLLPDPMLFSRSDFLWQRQLSAYLTDLDPGFSSPDPLLVPEDLLSVASAPLRLADWAGRTETMLRAVMGAPEREDAPLKTSLAARFNLQ
;
A
#
# COMPACT_ATOMS: atom_id res chain seq x y z
N MET A 1 14.98 16.49 -2.86
CA MET A 1 15.05 16.63 -4.34
C MET A 1 14.02 15.68 -4.89
N ALA A 2 13.03 16.18 -5.65
CA ALA A 2 12.17 15.31 -6.45
C ALA A 2 13.07 14.46 -7.37
N LEU A 3 12.73 13.20 -7.62
CA LEU A 3 13.52 12.40 -8.57
C LEU A 3 13.68 13.18 -9.87
N PRO A 4 14.87 13.21 -10.48
CA PRO A 4 15.00 13.77 -11.81
C PRO A 4 14.03 13.03 -12.73
N GLU A 5 13.33 13.80 -13.58
CA GLU A 5 12.31 13.36 -14.54
C GLU A 5 12.84 12.37 -15.60
N MET A 6 14.02 11.77 -15.44
CA MET A 6 14.62 10.89 -16.44
C MET A 6 15.19 9.60 -15.83
N GLY A 7 14.94 8.50 -16.53
CA GLY A 7 15.47 7.19 -16.20
C GLY A 7 14.71 6.50 -15.06
N PHE A 8 15.32 6.44 -13.88
CA PHE A 8 14.81 5.64 -12.76
C PHE A 8 13.47 6.14 -12.23
N GLY A 9 13.32 7.46 -12.01
CA GLY A 9 12.12 8.02 -11.40
C GLY A 9 10.85 7.81 -12.23
N LEU A 10 10.93 8.05 -13.54
CA LEU A 10 9.83 7.77 -14.47
C LEU A 10 9.47 6.29 -14.51
N ARG A 11 10.46 5.40 -14.61
CA ARG A 11 10.23 3.95 -14.65
C ARG A 11 9.60 3.46 -13.35
N PHE A 12 10.07 3.97 -12.20
CA PHE A 12 9.54 3.62 -10.90
C PHE A 12 8.10 4.12 -10.72
N HIS A 13 7.83 5.37 -11.08
CA HIS A 13 6.50 5.94 -11.08
C HIS A 13 5.54 5.13 -11.96
N ALA A 14 5.94 4.82 -13.20
CA ALA A 14 5.13 4.02 -14.12
C ALA A 14 4.84 2.62 -13.57
N ALA A 15 5.84 1.93 -13.02
CA ALA A 15 5.64 0.62 -12.42
C ALA A 15 4.74 0.68 -11.18
N LEU A 16 4.96 1.65 -10.28
CA LEU A 16 4.16 1.83 -9.08
C LEU A 16 2.69 2.13 -9.42
N THR A 17 2.45 3.07 -10.35
CA THR A 17 1.09 3.44 -10.78
C THR A 17 0.37 2.34 -11.56
N ALA A 18 1.11 1.45 -12.22
CA ALA A 18 0.55 0.27 -12.87
C ALA A 18 0.18 -0.86 -11.89
N ILE A 19 0.73 -0.85 -10.68
CA ILE A 19 0.31 -1.73 -9.57
C ILE A 19 -0.82 -1.09 -8.76
N LEU A 20 -0.65 0.19 -8.42
CA LEU A 20 -1.53 0.98 -7.56
C LEU A 20 -1.93 2.26 -8.33
N PRO A 21 -3.11 2.34 -8.96
CA PRO A 21 -3.53 3.50 -9.75
C PRO A 21 -3.88 4.69 -8.84
N VAL A 22 -2.86 5.27 -8.22
CA VAL A 22 -2.93 6.39 -7.25
C VAL A 22 -2.06 7.54 -7.76
N GLN A 23 -2.46 8.77 -7.49
CA GLN A 23 -1.63 9.95 -7.70
C GLN A 23 -0.43 9.90 -6.76
N VAL A 24 0.78 9.93 -7.29
CA VAL A 24 2.01 9.77 -6.49
C VAL A 24 2.98 10.91 -6.71
N ALA A 25 3.55 11.43 -5.63
CA ALA A 25 4.73 12.28 -5.65
C ALA A 25 5.92 11.52 -5.05
N ILE A 26 7.00 11.35 -5.81
CA ILE A 26 8.17 10.57 -5.40
C ILE A 26 9.36 11.48 -5.12
N LEU A 27 9.86 11.40 -3.89
CA LEU A 27 10.96 12.20 -3.36
C LEU A 27 12.14 11.29 -3.01
N ILE A 28 13.37 11.76 -3.25
CA ILE A 28 14.56 11.07 -2.72
C ILE A 28 14.95 11.70 -1.38
N ALA A 29 14.93 10.89 -0.33
CA ALA A 29 15.31 11.27 1.01
C ALA A 29 16.83 11.11 1.21
N ARG A 30 17.55 12.24 1.26
CA ARG A 30 19.01 12.30 1.48
C ARG A 30 19.45 12.18 2.94
N GLY A 31 18.50 12.06 3.87
CA GLY A 31 18.76 11.84 5.29
C GLY A 31 18.83 10.35 5.66
N GLU A 32 18.51 10.02 6.91
CA GLU A 32 18.58 8.66 7.46
C GLU A 32 17.46 7.71 6.99
N CYS A 33 16.85 7.96 5.83
CA CYS A 33 15.86 7.08 5.24
C CYS A 33 16.55 5.79 4.77
N ARG A 34 16.28 4.67 5.46
CA ARG A 34 16.88 3.36 5.16
C ARG A 34 15.97 2.44 4.33
N HIS A 35 14.68 2.71 4.32
CA HIS A 35 13.65 1.99 3.57
C HIS A 35 12.65 3.01 3.03
N PRO A 36 11.87 2.66 2.00
CA PRO A 36 10.76 3.50 1.54
C PRO A 36 9.85 3.91 2.69
N LEU A 37 9.30 5.11 2.60
CA LEU A 37 8.19 5.57 3.42
C LEU A 37 7.08 6.03 2.48
N VAL A 38 5.86 5.63 2.80
CA VAL A 38 4.66 6.00 2.02
C VAL A 38 3.66 6.65 2.96
N MET A 39 3.24 7.86 2.63
CA MET A 39 2.42 8.70 3.50
C MET A 39 1.32 9.40 2.68
N ALA A 40 0.22 9.72 3.33
CA ALA A 40 -0.76 10.66 2.76
C ALA A 40 -0.20 12.09 2.82
N ASP A 41 -0.47 12.91 1.81
CA ASP A 41 -0.21 14.35 1.86
C ASP A 41 -0.94 15.02 3.03
N SER A 42 -2.09 14.49 3.44
CA SER A 42 -2.85 14.94 4.60
C SER A 42 -2.28 14.52 5.96
N LEU A 43 -1.14 13.81 6.02
CA LEU A 43 -0.51 13.43 7.28
C LEU A 43 -0.13 14.68 8.08
N GLU A 44 -0.74 14.89 9.25
CA GLU A 44 -0.40 16.02 10.11
C GLU A 44 0.97 15.82 10.77
N LEU A 45 1.91 16.73 10.49
CA LEU A 45 3.24 16.76 11.12
C LEU A 45 3.25 17.60 12.40
N ALA A 46 2.37 18.58 12.46
CA ALA A 46 2.04 19.40 13.63
C ALA A 46 0.55 19.80 13.53
N PRO A 47 -0.07 20.33 14.60
CA PRO A 47 -1.47 20.74 14.57
C PRO A 47 -1.75 21.70 13.40
N ALA A 48 -2.68 21.31 12.51
CA ALA A 48 -3.04 22.04 11.29
C ALA A 48 -1.88 22.27 10.30
N LEU A 49 -0.85 21.42 10.32
CA LEU A 49 0.27 21.45 9.37
C LEU A 49 0.40 20.07 8.68
N PRO A 50 -0.33 19.85 7.56
CA PRO A 50 -0.23 18.63 6.79
C PRO A 50 1.09 18.55 6.03
N LEU A 51 1.58 17.33 5.80
CA LEU A 51 2.80 17.04 5.07
C LEU A 51 2.82 17.73 3.70
N GLY A 52 1.69 17.71 2.99
CA GLY A 52 1.58 18.31 1.66
C GLY A 52 1.90 19.81 1.64
N ASP A 53 1.43 20.56 2.64
CA ASP A 53 1.69 21.99 2.76
C ASP A 53 3.18 22.25 2.99
N VAL A 54 3.80 21.48 3.90
CA VAL A 54 5.25 21.57 4.16
C VAL A 54 6.05 21.27 2.89
N LEU A 55 5.64 20.29 2.10
CA LEU A 55 6.34 19.94 0.87
C LEU A 55 6.23 21.02 -0.21
N VAL A 56 5.05 21.63 -0.38
CA VAL A 56 4.84 22.71 -1.34
C VAL A 56 5.58 23.99 -0.92
N GLU A 57 5.69 24.25 0.39
CA GLU A 57 6.42 25.41 0.91
C GLU A 57 7.95 25.24 0.79
N GLU A 58 8.46 24.06 1.13
CA GLU A 58 9.91 23.82 1.22
C GLU A 58 10.56 23.32 -0.07
N LEU A 59 9.77 22.78 -1.00
CA LEU A 59 10.29 22.21 -2.25
C LEU A 59 9.63 22.88 -3.46
N PRO A 60 10.37 23.07 -4.56
CA PRO A 60 9.81 23.59 -5.80
C PRO A 60 9.02 22.50 -6.54
N LEU A 61 7.91 22.05 -5.96
CA LEU A 61 7.02 21.05 -6.51
C LEU A 61 5.56 21.50 -6.40
N GLU A 62 4.74 21.06 -7.35
CA GLU A 62 3.30 21.16 -7.26
C GLU A 62 2.75 19.82 -6.76
N LEU A 63 1.93 19.85 -5.69
CA LEU A 63 1.34 18.65 -5.09
C LEU A 63 -0.19 18.75 -5.11
N PRO A 64 -0.88 17.99 -5.98
CA PRO A 64 -2.33 17.90 -5.93
C PRO A 64 -2.81 17.31 -4.60
N TYR A 65 -3.95 17.80 -4.09
CA TYR A 65 -4.55 17.25 -2.87
C TYR A 65 -4.98 15.79 -3.04
N GLY A 66 -4.70 14.98 -2.02
CA GLY A 66 -4.96 13.54 -2.00
C GLY A 66 -3.86 12.72 -2.70
N THR A 67 -2.66 13.29 -2.81
CA THR A 67 -1.49 12.59 -3.39
C THR A 67 -0.84 11.68 -2.36
N MET A 68 -0.46 10.47 -2.79
CA MET A 68 0.40 9.59 -2.01
C MET A 68 1.86 10.05 -2.15
N VAL A 69 2.47 10.43 -1.02
CA VAL A 69 3.87 10.85 -0.97
C VAL A 69 4.74 9.62 -0.72
N VAL A 70 5.69 9.38 -1.62
CA VAL A 70 6.67 8.29 -1.52
C VAL A 70 8.06 8.88 -1.31
N MET A 71 8.67 8.59 -0.16
CA MET A 71 10.07 8.92 0.10
C MET A 71 10.94 7.70 -0.11
N LEU A 72 11.84 7.75 -1.08
CA LEU A 72 12.78 6.68 -1.38
C LEU A 72 14.16 6.97 -0.73
N PRO A 73 14.84 5.94 -0.20
CA PRO A 73 16.21 6.07 0.28
C PRO A 73 17.17 6.41 -0.89
N VAL A 74 18.26 7.14 -0.60
CA VAL A 74 19.32 7.41 -1.59
C VAL A 74 20.07 6.14 -2.00
N ALA A 75 20.18 5.16 -1.10
CA ALA A 75 20.93 3.95 -1.35
C ALA A 75 20.33 3.19 -2.55
N LEU A 76 21.18 2.82 -3.52
CA LEU A 76 20.81 2.05 -4.70
C LEU A 76 20.39 0.64 -4.29
N ALA A 77 19.13 0.46 -3.92
CA ALA A 77 18.50 -0.83 -3.83
C ALA A 77 18.14 -1.34 -5.23
N ASN A 78 18.04 -2.67 -5.38
CA ASN A 78 17.48 -3.27 -6.58
C ASN A 78 16.08 -2.66 -6.84
N PHE A 79 15.83 -2.23 -8.09
CA PHE A 79 14.59 -1.57 -8.51
C PHE A 79 13.33 -2.32 -8.05
N SER A 80 13.27 -3.62 -8.31
CA SER A 80 12.10 -4.44 -8.01
C SER A 80 11.95 -4.67 -6.51
N THR A 81 13.05 -4.85 -5.78
CA THR A 81 13.00 -4.90 -4.31
C THR A 81 12.49 -3.60 -3.72
N LEU A 82 12.95 -2.44 -4.20
CA LEU A 82 12.48 -1.15 -3.72
C LEU A 82 11.00 -0.92 -4.03
N LEU A 83 10.56 -1.33 -5.23
CA LEU A 83 9.16 -1.27 -5.63
C LEU A 83 8.29 -2.15 -4.73
N GLY A 84 8.73 -3.38 -4.43
CA GLY A 84 8.04 -4.28 -3.51
C GLY A 84 7.94 -3.73 -2.09
N GLU A 85 9.03 -3.16 -1.56
CA GLU A 85 9.01 -2.49 -0.25
C GLU A 85 8.03 -1.29 -0.25
N THR A 86 8.03 -0.50 -1.31
CA THR A 86 7.15 0.68 -1.46
C THR A 86 5.67 0.28 -1.58
N VAL A 87 5.37 -0.75 -2.36
CA VAL A 87 4.01 -1.27 -2.46
C VAL A 87 3.55 -1.81 -1.10
N GLY A 88 4.40 -2.53 -0.36
CA GLY A 88 4.08 -2.97 0.99
C GLY A 88 3.67 -1.82 1.91
N GLU A 89 4.44 -0.74 1.94
CA GLU A 89 4.13 0.46 2.73
C GLU A 89 2.81 1.11 2.26
N ALA A 90 2.55 1.13 0.95
CA ALA A 90 1.29 1.64 0.41
C ALA A 90 0.07 0.78 0.80
N LEU A 91 0.23 -0.55 0.89
CA LEU A 91 -0.84 -1.45 1.37
C LEU A 91 -1.13 -1.21 2.86
N LEU A 92 -0.11 -0.98 3.68
CA LEU A 92 -0.27 -0.63 5.09
C LEU A 92 -0.95 0.72 5.25
N LEU A 93 -0.58 1.71 4.43
CA LEU A 93 -1.25 3.01 4.40
C LEU A 93 -2.72 2.85 3.98
N ALA A 94 -3.01 2.07 2.93
CA ALA A 94 -4.37 1.78 2.48
C ALA A 94 -5.23 1.16 3.59
N GLN A 95 -4.66 0.22 4.34
CA GLN A 95 -5.31 -0.39 5.50
C GLN A 95 -5.61 0.63 6.59
N SER A 96 -4.66 1.53 6.91
CA SER A 96 -4.86 2.57 7.94
C SER A 96 -5.90 3.64 7.56
N LEU A 97 -6.12 3.86 6.26
CA LEU A 97 -7.09 4.80 5.72
C LEU A 97 -8.45 4.16 5.45
N GLY A 98 -8.47 2.84 5.24
CA GLY A 98 -9.66 2.06 4.99
C GLY A 98 -10.48 1.84 6.25
N GLY A 99 -11.76 1.50 6.07
CA GLY A 99 -12.67 1.10 7.13
C GLY A 99 -12.72 -0.40 7.38
N VAL A 100 -11.66 -1.15 7.02
CA VAL A 100 -11.60 -2.60 7.29
C VAL A 100 -11.69 -2.80 8.80
N PRO A 101 -12.62 -3.63 9.30
CA PRO A 101 -12.70 -3.94 10.73
C PRO A 101 -11.37 -4.53 11.23
N MET A 102 -10.99 -4.19 12.46
CA MET A 102 -9.71 -4.61 13.04
C MET A 102 -9.53 -6.13 13.00
N GLU A 103 -10.60 -6.89 13.22
CA GLU A 103 -10.62 -8.36 13.18
C GLU A 103 -10.31 -8.97 11.80
N HIS A 104 -10.31 -8.16 10.73
CA HIS A 104 -10.04 -8.58 9.36
C HIS A 104 -8.80 -7.91 8.77
N GLU A 105 -8.02 -7.17 9.55
CA GLU A 105 -6.83 -6.48 9.05
C GLU A 105 -5.77 -7.45 8.51
N THR A 106 -5.54 -8.57 9.20
CA THR A 106 -4.55 -9.57 8.72
C THR A 106 -5.02 -10.23 7.43
N ASP A 107 -6.30 -10.60 7.32
CA ASP A 107 -6.90 -11.14 6.09
C ASP A 107 -6.79 -10.14 4.93
N ALA A 108 -7.17 -8.89 5.18
CA ALA A 108 -7.12 -7.80 4.22
C ALA A 108 -5.72 -7.60 3.66
N LEU A 109 -4.71 -7.49 4.54
CA LEU A 109 -3.33 -7.28 4.13
C LEU A 109 -2.77 -8.52 3.40
N TYR A 110 -3.13 -9.73 3.84
CA TYR A 110 -2.75 -10.97 3.18
C TYR A 110 -3.29 -11.04 1.74
N ILE A 111 -4.57 -10.72 1.54
CA ILE A 111 -5.22 -10.69 0.22
C ILE A 111 -4.59 -9.62 -0.67
N MET A 112 -4.43 -8.39 -0.16
CA MET A 112 -3.81 -7.31 -0.93
C MET A 112 -2.36 -7.64 -1.33
N ALA A 113 -1.59 -8.29 -0.46
CA ALA A 113 -0.22 -8.71 -0.77
C ALA A 113 -0.17 -9.74 -1.91
N HIS A 114 -1.10 -10.70 -1.93
CA HIS A 114 -1.25 -11.65 -3.05
C HIS A 114 -1.63 -10.94 -4.34
N ALA A 115 -2.59 -10.02 -4.31
CA ALA A 115 -2.97 -9.23 -5.48
C ALA A 115 -1.79 -8.41 -6.04
N ALA A 116 -1.03 -7.75 -5.16
CA ALA A 116 0.17 -6.98 -5.53
C ALA A 116 1.23 -7.85 -6.21
N MET A 117 1.51 -9.03 -5.66
CA MET A 117 2.45 -9.99 -6.27
C MET A 117 1.96 -10.45 -7.65
N ARG A 118 0.67 -10.80 -7.80
CA ARG A 118 0.11 -11.23 -9.09
C ARG A 118 0.22 -10.11 -10.13
N ARG A 119 -0.05 -8.87 -9.73
CA ARG A 119 0.11 -7.70 -10.61
C ARG A 119 1.57 -7.45 -10.98
N ALA A 120 2.50 -7.55 -10.04
CA ALA A 120 3.94 -7.43 -10.34
C ALA A 120 4.43 -8.52 -11.32
N ALA A 121 3.92 -9.75 -11.20
CA ALA A 121 4.19 -10.83 -12.14
C ALA A 121 3.64 -10.52 -13.54
N ALA A 122 2.42 -9.99 -13.65
CA ALA A 122 1.83 -9.55 -14.91
C ALA A 122 2.66 -8.44 -15.58
N LEU A 123 3.12 -7.44 -14.81
CA LEU A 123 3.96 -6.37 -15.33
C LEU A 123 5.27 -6.87 -15.95
N GLY A 124 5.90 -7.89 -15.34
CA GLY A 124 7.09 -8.51 -15.92
C GLY A 124 6.81 -9.18 -17.27
N LEU A 125 5.62 -9.76 -17.47
CA LEU A 125 5.18 -10.32 -18.75
C LEU A 125 4.77 -9.25 -19.77
N GLU A 126 4.26 -8.12 -19.30
CA GLU A 126 3.91 -6.93 -20.10
C GLU A 126 5.14 -6.12 -20.55
N GLY A 127 6.35 -6.54 -20.18
CA GLY A 127 7.62 -5.93 -20.62
C GLY A 127 8.13 -4.80 -19.72
N HIS A 128 7.55 -4.61 -18.54
CA HIS A 128 8.13 -3.72 -17.53
C HIS A 128 9.38 -4.38 -16.91
N GLU A 129 10.34 -3.57 -16.47
CA GLU A 129 11.57 -4.03 -15.78
C GLU A 129 11.30 -4.48 -14.32
N VAL A 130 10.24 -5.24 -14.10
CA VAL A 130 9.85 -5.78 -12.80
C VAL A 130 10.24 -7.26 -12.73
N ASP A 131 11.20 -7.60 -11.88
CA ASP A 131 11.49 -8.97 -11.48
C ASP A 131 10.55 -9.35 -10.32
N PRO A 132 9.60 -10.28 -10.54
CA PRO A 132 8.62 -10.66 -9.53
C PRO A 132 9.27 -11.26 -8.27
N GLN A 133 10.42 -11.94 -8.40
CA GLN A 133 11.09 -12.52 -7.24
C GLN A 133 11.71 -11.46 -6.35
N ALA A 134 12.44 -10.51 -6.94
CA ALA A 134 12.99 -9.38 -6.22
C ALA A 134 11.91 -8.48 -5.61
N PHE A 135 10.80 -8.28 -6.33
CA PHE A 135 9.59 -7.61 -5.82
C PHE A 135 9.05 -8.30 -4.57
N CYS A 136 8.83 -9.62 -4.61
CA CYS A 136 8.32 -10.36 -3.47
C CYS A 136 9.24 -10.29 -2.25
N ARG A 137 10.57 -10.32 -2.44
CA ARG A 137 11.51 -10.12 -1.32
C ARG A 137 11.39 -8.72 -0.71
N GLY A 138 11.15 -7.71 -1.53
CA GLY A 138 10.89 -6.35 -1.07
C GLY A 138 9.61 -6.27 -0.25
N LEU A 139 8.51 -6.77 -0.81
CA LEU A 139 7.22 -6.84 -0.14
C LEU A 139 7.33 -7.59 1.20
N GLY A 140 7.99 -8.74 1.21
CA GLY A 140 8.24 -9.54 2.40
C GLY A 140 9.01 -8.80 3.48
N LYS A 141 10.03 -7.99 3.14
CA LYS A 141 10.74 -7.15 4.13
C LYS A 141 9.84 -6.10 4.77
N CYS A 142 8.94 -5.49 4.01
CA CYS A 142 7.99 -4.52 4.55
C CYS A 142 7.00 -5.21 5.49
N LEU A 143 6.34 -6.27 5.02
CA LEU A 143 5.37 -7.03 5.81
C LEU A 143 5.99 -7.69 7.04
N ALA A 144 7.26 -8.10 6.97
CA ALA A 144 8.00 -8.58 8.14
C ALA A 144 8.08 -7.54 9.25
N ARG A 145 8.25 -6.25 8.94
CA ARG A 145 8.27 -5.20 9.96
C ARG A 145 6.93 -5.08 10.68
N GLN A 146 5.84 -5.23 9.93
CA GLN A 146 4.48 -5.17 10.48
C GLN A 146 4.13 -6.43 11.30
N TRP A 147 4.31 -7.62 10.72
CA TRP A 147 3.85 -8.86 11.34
C TRP A 147 4.81 -9.44 12.37
N LEU A 148 6.13 -9.24 12.24
CA LEU A 148 7.09 -9.84 13.17
C LEU A 148 7.22 -9.10 14.50
N ALA A 149 6.99 -7.77 14.54
CA ALA A 149 7.11 -6.87 15.69
C ALA A 149 7.82 -7.48 16.94
N GLU A 150 7.14 -7.61 18.07
CA GLU A 150 7.65 -8.28 19.28
C GLU A 150 7.50 -9.82 19.24
N ARG A 151 6.87 -10.36 18.19
CA ARG A 151 6.40 -11.74 18.09
C ARG A 151 7.29 -12.62 17.21
N ARG A 152 8.48 -12.14 16.87
CA ARG A 152 9.53 -12.87 16.13
C ARG A 152 9.85 -14.27 16.68
N PRO A 153 9.80 -14.55 18.00
CA PRO A 153 10.04 -15.91 18.51
C PRO A 153 9.03 -16.96 18.05
N LEU A 154 7.83 -16.55 17.59
CA LEU A 154 6.81 -17.45 17.05
C LEU A 154 7.09 -17.86 15.60
N LEU A 155 8.06 -17.22 14.94
CA LEU A 155 8.34 -17.46 13.53
C LEU A 155 8.99 -18.84 13.35
N PRO A 156 8.39 -19.76 12.57
CA PRO A 156 8.90 -21.12 12.40
C PRO A 156 10.23 -21.17 11.62
N ASP A 157 10.48 -20.19 10.76
CA ASP A 157 11.72 -20.03 10.00
C ASP A 157 12.15 -18.55 10.02
N PRO A 158 13.33 -18.19 10.59
CA PRO A 158 13.84 -16.82 10.61
C PRO A 158 13.98 -16.18 9.22
N MET A 159 14.03 -17.00 8.16
CA MET A 159 14.19 -16.56 6.78
C MET A 159 12.87 -16.47 6.01
N LEU A 160 11.71 -16.82 6.61
CA LEU A 160 10.41 -16.91 5.92
C LEU A 160 10.15 -15.72 4.99
N PHE A 161 10.20 -14.50 5.54
CA PHE A 161 9.92 -13.25 4.81
C PHE A 161 11.02 -12.81 3.83
N SER A 162 12.20 -13.42 3.87
CA SER A 162 13.29 -13.14 2.93
C SER A 162 13.19 -13.98 1.65
N ARG A 163 12.28 -14.94 1.61
CA ARG A 163 12.04 -15.80 0.45
C ARG A 163 11.18 -15.08 -0.59
N SER A 164 11.42 -15.35 -1.86
CA SER A 164 10.59 -14.81 -2.94
C SER A 164 9.22 -15.49 -3.05
N ASP A 165 9.05 -16.67 -2.43
CA ASP A 165 7.82 -17.46 -2.42
C ASP A 165 7.08 -17.40 -1.07
N PHE A 166 7.42 -16.45 -0.18
CA PHE A 166 6.95 -16.42 1.21
C PHE A 166 5.42 -16.42 1.34
N LEU A 167 4.70 -15.71 0.44
CA LEU A 167 3.23 -15.65 0.42
C LEU A 167 2.57 -17.01 0.15
N TRP A 168 3.27 -17.91 -0.53
CA TRP A 168 2.81 -19.26 -0.88
C TRP A 168 3.24 -20.33 0.12
N GLN A 169 4.05 -19.95 1.12
CA GLN A 169 4.50 -20.89 2.13
C GLN A 169 3.37 -21.18 3.11
N ARG A 170 3.08 -22.47 3.33
CA ARG A 170 2.14 -22.90 4.38
C ARG A 170 2.57 -22.39 5.77
N GLN A 171 3.87 -22.20 5.98
CA GLN A 171 4.45 -21.63 7.19
C GLN A 171 3.94 -20.21 7.45
N LEU A 172 3.68 -19.40 6.41
CA LEU A 172 3.13 -18.06 6.59
C LEU A 172 1.70 -18.13 7.11
N SER A 173 0.82 -18.90 6.47
CA SER A 173 -0.57 -19.03 6.92
C SER A 173 -0.66 -19.57 8.36
N ALA A 174 0.17 -20.56 8.71
CA ALA A 174 0.27 -21.07 10.07
C ALA A 174 0.71 -19.97 11.06
N TYR A 175 1.77 -19.23 10.71
CA TYR A 175 2.25 -18.12 11.53
C TYR A 175 1.20 -17.02 11.70
N LEU A 176 0.49 -16.62 10.65
CA LEU A 176 -0.55 -15.60 10.72
C LEU A 176 -1.76 -16.07 11.54
N THR A 177 -2.09 -17.36 11.49
CA THR A 177 -3.14 -17.95 12.35
C THR A 177 -2.76 -17.89 13.83
N ASP A 178 -1.49 -18.13 14.15
CA ASP A 178 -0.97 -18.02 15.52
C ASP A 178 -0.85 -16.55 15.98
N LEU A 179 -0.55 -15.65 15.03
CA LEU A 179 -0.42 -14.22 15.27
C LEU A 179 -1.78 -13.57 15.55
N ASP A 180 -2.79 -13.91 14.75
CA ASP A 180 -4.11 -13.33 14.76
C ASP A 180 -5.17 -14.45 14.73
N PRO A 181 -5.83 -14.74 15.85
CA PRO A 181 -6.90 -15.74 15.90
C PRO A 181 -8.10 -15.42 14.99
N GLY A 182 -8.24 -14.17 14.54
CA GLY A 182 -9.27 -13.74 13.59
C GLY A 182 -8.91 -14.03 12.12
N PHE A 183 -7.65 -14.39 11.84
CA PHE A 183 -7.18 -14.71 10.48
C PHE A 183 -7.89 -15.96 9.95
N SER A 184 -8.61 -15.81 8.83
CA SER A 184 -9.40 -16.88 8.22
C SER A 184 -8.59 -17.78 7.29
N SER A 185 -7.33 -17.42 7.01
CA SER A 185 -6.49 -18.06 5.99
C SER A 185 -7.18 -18.17 4.62
N PRO A 186 -7.52 -17.03 3.98
CA PRO A 186 -8.19 -17.02 2.68
C PRO A 186 -7.38 -17.82 1.64
N ASP A 187 -8.06 -18.55 0.75
CA ASP A 187 -7.38 -19.26 -0.34
C ASP A 187 -6.73 -18.25 -1.31
N PRO A 188 -5.40 -18.23 -1.42
CA PRO A 188 -4.69 -17.31 -2.32
C PRO A 188 -5.10 -17.42 -3.78
N LEU A 189 -5.58 -18.60 -4.21
CA LEU A 189 -6.00 -18.83 -5.58
C LEU A 189 -7.30 -18.11 -5.93
N LEU A 190 -8.09 -17.72 -4.92
CA LEU A 190 -9.34 -16.97 -5.09
C LEU A 190 -9.12 -15.46 -5.10
N VAL A 191 -7.90 -14.97 -4.85
CA VAL A 191 -7.58 -13.55 -4.86
C VAL A 191 -7.59 -13.01 -6.30
N PRO A 192 -8.48 -12.05 -6.63
CA PRO A 192 -8.52 -11.44 -7.95
C PRO A 192 -7.24 -10.68 -8.25
N GLU A 193 -6.74 -10.78 -9.49
CA GLU A 193 -5.52 -10.07 -9.92
C GLU A 193 -5.72 -8.57 -10.08
N ASP A 194 -6.96 -8.16 -10.33
CA ASP A 194 -7.39 -6.79 -10.55
C ASP A 194 -7.86 -6.08 -9.28
N LEU A 195 -7.77 -6.74 -8.11
CA LEU A 195 -8.22 -6.20 -6.82
C LEU A 195 -7.63 -4.81 -6.51
N LEU A 196 -6.37 -4.57 -6.89
CA LEU A 196 -5.69 -3.28 -6.71
C LEU A 196 -5.85 -2.33 -7.90
N SER A 197 -6.31 -2.84 -9.06
CA SER A 197 -6.47 -2.12 -10.32
C SER A 197 -7.88 -1.52 -10.49
N VAL A 198 -8.33 -0.78 -9.48
CA VAL A 198 -9.70 -0.25 -9.38
C VAL A 198 -10.03 0.94 -10.29
N ALA A 199 -9.09 1.35 -11.15
CA ALA A 199 -9.26 2.41 -12.13
C ALA A 199 -8.22 2.33 -13.26
N SER A 200 -8.58 2.87 -14.43
CA SER A 200 -7.68 2.99 -15.59
C SER A 200 -6.77 4.23 -15.54
N ALA A 201 -6.97 5.11 -14.56
CA ALA A 201 -6.18 6.32 -14.36
C ALA A 201 -5.92 6.54 -12.86
N PRO A 202 -4.80 7.21 -12.49
CA PRO A 202 -4.47 7.50 -11.10
C PRO A 202 -5.58 8.26 -10.35
N LEU A 203 -6.06 7.69 -9.24
CA LEU A 203 -7.03 8.27 -8.34
C LEU A 203 -6.34 9.01 -7.18
N ARG A 204 -7.10 9.84 -6.45
CA ARG A 204 -6.64 10.30 -5.13
C ARG A 204 -6.54 9.11 -4.18
N LEU A 205 -5.63 9.20 -3.22
CA LEU A 205 -5.32 8.12 -2.28
C LEU A 205 -6.57 7.61 -1.54
N ALA A 206 -7.40 8.50 -1.00
CA ALA A 206 -8.62 8.13 -0.28
C ALA A 206 -9.64 7.42 -1.20
N ASP A 207 -9.79 7.88 -2.44
CA ASP A 207 -10.71 7.28 -3.41
C ASP A 207 -10.25 5.87 -3.82
N TRP A 208 -8.94 5.70 -4.05
CA TRP A 208 -8.35 4.39 -4.33
C TRP A 208 -8.48 3.44 -3.13
N ALA A 209 -8.20 3.91 -1.92
CA ALA A 209 -8.33 3.10 -0.70
C ALA A 209 -9.78 2.64 -0.49
N GLY A 210 -10.76 3.53 -0.63
CA GLY A 210 -12.18 3.19 -0.48
C GLY A 210 -12.69 2.20 -1.54
N ARG A 211 -12.27 2.33 -2.79
CA ARG A 211 -12.59 1.36 -3.85
C ARG A 211 -11.93 0.00 -3.61
N THR A 212 -10.66 0.01 -3.20
CA THR A 212 -9.93 -1.22 -2.87
C THR A 212 -10.59 -1.93 -1.68
N GLU A 213 -11.01 -1.19 -0.65
CA GLU A 213 -11.78 -1.74 0.48
C GLU A 213 -13.08 -2.39 0.02
N THR A 214 -13.81 -1.74 -0.89
CA THR A 214 -15.07 -2.29 -1.43
C THR A 214 -14.83 -3.64 -2.11
N MET A 215 -13.80 -3.72 -2.97
CA MET A 215 -13.40 -4.98 -3.62
C MET A 215 -12.96 -6.03 -2.59
N LEU A 216 -12.21 -5.61 -1.58
CA LEU A 216 -11.69 -6.50 -0.55
C LEU A 216 -12.80 -7.12 0.30
N ARG A 217 -13.82 -6.34 0.68
CA ARG A 217 -15.01 -6.82 1.38
C ARG A 217 -15.75 -7.88 0.58
N ALA A 218 -15.92 -7.65 -0.73
CA ALA A 218 -16.55 -8.62 -1.63
C ALA A 218 -15.77 -9.94 -1.68
N VAL A 219 -14.44 -9.88 -1.72
CA VAL A 219 -13.57 -11.07 -1.70
C VAL A 219 -13.61 -11.81 -0.37
N MET A 220 -13.67 -11.08 0.75
CA MET A 220 -13.80 -11.66 2.10
C MET A 220 -15.21 -12.20 2.40
N GLY A 221 -16.18 -12.00 1.51
CA GLY A 221 -17.58 -12.37 1.75
C GLY A 221 -18.24 -11.53 2.84
N ALA A 222 -17.68 -10.37 3.17
CA ALA A 222 -18.25 -9.43 4.13
C ALA A 222 -19.38 -8.63 3.46
N PRO A 223 -20.51 -8.38 4.16
CA PRO A 223 -21.59 -7.59 3.60
C PRO A 223 -21.10 -6.18 3.22
N GLU A 224 -21.65 -5.64 2.13
CA GLU A 224 -21.39 -4.26 1.70
C GLU A 224 -21.64 -3.30 2.88
N ARG A 225 -20.75 -2.34 3.05
CA ARG A 225 -20.99 -1.24 3.98
C ARG A 225 -22.21 -0.49 3.44
N GLU A 226 -23.33 -0.52 4.17
CA GLU A 226 -24.39 0.47 3.94
C GLU A 226 -23.75 1.83 4.21
N ASP A 227 -23.26 2.49 3.16
CA ASP A 227 -23.06 3.92 3.18
C ASP A 227 -24.43 4.50 3.49
N ALA A 228 -24.65 4.86 4.76
CA ALA A 228 -25.79 5.64 5.15
C ALA A 228 -25.79 6.84 4.20
N PRO A 229 -26.81 6.99 3.32
CA PRO A 229 -26.85 8.12 2.42
C PRO A 229 -26.70 9.35 3.29
N LEU A 230 -25.71 10.19 2.97
CA LEU A 230 -25.54 11.52 3.56
C LEU A 230 -26.93 12.10 3.73
N LYS A 231 -27.42 12.17 4.98
CA LYS A 231 -28.70 12.81 5.27
C LYS A 231 -28.49 14.25 4.84
N THR A 232 -28.99 14.58 3.66
CA THR A 232 -29.26 15.93 3.17
C THR A 232 -30.17 16.61 4.19
N SER A 233 -29.59 17.20 5.23
CA SER A 233 -30.28 18.08 6.18
C SER A 233 -29.34 18.83 7.14
N LEU A 234 -28.13 19.21 6.70
CA LEU A 234 -27.35 20.25 7.41
C LEU A 234 -27.59 21.66 6.84
N ALA A 235 -28.09 21.76 5.60
CA ALA A 235 -28.51 23.02 4.99
C ALA A 235 -29.86 23.56 5.51
N ALA A 236 -30.62 22.78 6.29
CA ALA A 236 -31.92 23.19 6.84
C ALA A 236 -31.83 23.81 8.25
N ARG A 237 -30.65 23.84 8.89
CA ARG A 237 -30.47 24.31 10.28
C ARG A 237 -29.89 25.71 10.43
N PHE A 238 -29.55 26.40 9.34
CA PHE A 238 -28.94 27.75 9.39
C PHE A 238 -29.67 28.83 8.57
N ASN A 239 -30.93 28.61 8.19
CA ASN A 239 -31.79 29.73 7.77
C ASN A 239 -32.15 30.58 9.00
N LEU A 240 -31.24 31.49 9.36
CA LEU A 240 -31.54 32.64 10.19
C LEU A 240 -32.49 33.55 9.40
N GLN A 241 -33.71 33.70 9.93
CA GLN A 241 -34.55 34.88 9.67
C GLN A 241 -33.95 36.10 10.36
#